data_AF-K5XPZ4-F1
#
_entry.id   AF-K5XPZ4-F1
#
_cell.length_a   1.000
_cell.length_b   1.000
_cell.length_c   1.000
_cell.angle_alpha   90.00
_cell.angle_beta   90.00
_cell.angle_gamma   90.00
#
_symmetry.space_group_name_H-M   'P 1'
#
loop_
_entity.id
_entity.type
_entity.pdbx_description
1 polymer ?
#
loop_
_entity_poly.entity_id
_entity_poly.type
_entity_poly.pdbx_seq_one_letter_code
_entity_poly.pdbx_strand_id
1 'polypeptide(L)'
;MAELLKKTIPGAAFDSSTRDPPPRCHPGTRLAVLARCLEFIANAIGTKKMRWVVGKAGVGKSAIMQSVADSSFSSEAPGASIFFSINGRNDGAKAVITFAYQLAASCEPYRTLIEYEITRKPSLLQSSLAAQFKKFVIEPFTHQSLLDSVRRVLIIIDGLDECDKSHTQHELLQLISNYCSTYPSSPIVWLIASRPEPHITSFFAQDTVKAVYEKEEILVDSDEAREDVEKYLRDELTRIQYEFSLNPQLQWPLEQDLWILANASGGLFVYADTVIKYVGDRTFGNPTSQLNDVLKVIDAHPLPNVSRDEHPMARLDVLYAQILSKVPGRIMVNTRRILLGLILNPGKEFRRPDDPDYNFLVFCNWLGMTCDDAYAAIRHLLSVLDAPPRNEADRRMLGSFHKSFIDYISDFTRSGFSCDIEHEAYQLGVECTLRILGPIPGGIDVGDTNLSIRGPVSTQVGFLTPGSGTGANIWLSWPFGEETNWPNHMMRLKLYRLAVATAVEGIRKGEPAFCTEFCIRLVTSQFDCYIMHHFPYRELQNVVFASFLFYSYAVEMLKL
;
A
#
# COMPACT_ATOMS: atom_id res chain seq x y z
N MET A 1 1.16 3.21 -26.50
CA MET A 1 1.23 3.85 -25.16
C MET A 1 0.00 3.70 -24.27
N ALA A 2 -1.23 4.01 -24.71
CA ALA A 2 -2.42 3.96 -23.84
C ALA A 2 -2.69 2.57 -23.22
N GLU A 3 -2.46 1.50 -23.98
CA GLU A 3 -2.58 0.13 -23.46
C GLU A 3 -1.54 -0.20 -22.40
N LEU A 4 -0.31 0.30 -22.56
CA LEU A 4 0.79 0.10 -21.62
C LEU A 4 0.49 0.82 -20.29
N LEU A 5 -0.01 2.06 -20.35
CA LEU A 5 -0.44 2.83 -19.18
C LEU A 5 -1.44 2.04 -18.31
N LYS A 6 -2.43 1.41 -18.93
CA LYS A 6 -3.45 0.59 -18.25
C LYS A 6 -2.89 -0.64 -17.54
N LYS A 7 -1.64 -1.02 -17.80
CA LYS A 7 -0.95 -2.17 -17.19
C LYS A 7 0.09 -1.76 -16.16
N THR A 8 0.32 -0.47 -15.96
CA THR A 8 1.25 0.05 -14.94
C THR A 8 0.64 0.00 -13.53
N ILE A 9 1.45 0.29 -12.52
CA ILE A 9 1.00 0.60 -11.16
C ILE A 9 0.54 2.07 -11.15
N PRO A 10 -0.77 2.35 -11.10
CA PRO A 10 -1.26 3.72 -11.07
C PRO A 10 -0.76 4.42 -9.81
N GLY A 11 -0.35 5.67 -9.94
CA GLY A 11 0.07 6.46 -8.79
C GLY A 11 1.48 6.18 -8.27
N ALA A 12 2.23 5.26 -8.87
CA ALA A 12 3.55 4.89 -8.37
C ALA A 12 4.68 5.83 -8.83
N ALA A 13 4.48 6.60 -9.91
CA ALA A 13 5.49 7.53 -10.42
C ALA A 13 5.79 8.68 -9.45
N PHE A 14 6.98 9.27 -9.58
CA PHE A 14 7.47 10.31 -8.65
C PHE A 14 6.57 11.56 -8.62
N ASP A 15 5.94 11.88 -9.75
CA ASP A 15 5.16 13.09 -10.04
C ASP A 15 3.64 12.84 -10.10
N SER A 16 3.18 11.68 -9.64
CA SER A 16 1.75 11.37 -9.66
C SER A 16 0.94 12.25 -8.72
N SER A 17 -0.21 12.75 -9.20
CA SER A 17 -1.22 13.47 -8.40
C SER A 17 -1.75 12.67 -7.20
N THR A 18 -1.75 11.34 -7.27
CA THR A 18 -2.17 10.48 -6.13
C THR A 18 -1.21 10.57 -4.94
N ARG A 19 -0.01 11.11 -5.18
CA ARG A 19 1.02 11.32 -4.17
C ARG A 19 1.15 12.78 -3.80
N ASP A 20 0.34 13.69 -4.33
CA ASP A 20 0.50 15.12 -4.09
C ASP A 20 -0.18 15.54 -2.77
N PRO A 21 0.53 16.23 -1.85
CA PRO A 21 1.98 16.50 -1.86
C PRO A 21 2.81 15.26 -1.49
N PRO A 22 3.93 14.98 -2.19
CA PRO A 22 4.71 13.77 -1.93
C PRO A 22 5.53 13.92 -0.64
N PRO A 23 5.94 12.80 -0.01
CA PRO A 23 6.89 12.86 1.08
C PRO A 23 8.16 13.57 0.61
N ARG A 24 8.58 14.63 1.29
CA ARG A 24 9.79 15.38 0.97
C ARG A 24 10.65 15.54 2.21
N CYS A 25 11.96 15.61 2.02
CA CYS A 25 12.85 15.96 3.13
C CYS A 25 12.47 17.37 3.63
N HIS A 26 12.40 17.53 4.95
CA HIS A 26 12.19 18.84 5.53
C HIS A 26 13.35 19.77 5.14
N PRO A 27 13.11 21.06 4.80
CA PRO A 27 14.18 21.96 4.37
C PRO A 27 15.38 21.97 5.34
N GLY A 28 16.57 21.75 4.78
CA GLY A 28 17.82 21.71 5.55
C GLY A 28 18.06 20.42 6.33
N THR A 29 17.28 19.35 6.10
CA THR A 29 17.52 18.02 6.68
C THR A 29 18.02 17.02 5.64
N ARG A 30 18.61 15.90 6.09
CA ARG A 30 19.08 14.78 5.24
C ARG A 30 20.08 15.15 4.14
N LEU A 31 20.70 16.32 4.23
CA LEU A 31 21.56 16.87 3.19
C LEU A 31 22.74 15.95 2.87
N ALA A 32 23.37 15.36 3.88
CA ALA A 32 24.51 14.46 3.71
C ALA A 32 24.12 13.18 2.94
N VAL A 33 22.99 12.56 3.29
CA VAL A 33 22.49 11.35 2.61
C VAL A 33 22.11 11.65 1.16
N LEU A 34 21.45 12.79 0.93
CA LEU A 34 21.11 13.26 -0.41
C LEU A 34 22.36 13.47 -1.28
N ALA A 35 23.37 14.16 -0.74
CA ALA A 35 24.64 14.38 -1.44
C ALA A 35 25.31 13.05 -1.82
N ARG A 36 25.41 12.09 -0.90
CA ARG A 36 25.97 10.76 -1.18
C ARG A 36 25.19 10.03 -2.27
N CYS A 37 23.85 10.09 -2.24
CA CYS A 37 23.01 9.45 -3.27
C CYS A 37 23.24 10.07 -4.66
N LEU A 38 23.30 11.40 -4.75
CA LEU A 38 23.56 12.09 -6.02
C LEU A 38 24.97 11.84 -6.54
N GLU A 39 25.97 11.82 -5.66
CA GLU A 39 27.35 11.48 -6.01
C GLU A 39 27.45 10.06 -6.60
N PHE A 40 26.74 9.10 -6.01
CA PHE A 40 26.66 7.75 -6.55
C PHE A 40 26.03 7.70 -7.94
N ILE A 41 24.90 8.40 -8.12
CA ILE A 41 24.23 8.44 -9.42
C ILE A 41 25.18 9.02 -10.47
N ALA A 42 25.90 10.10 -10.16
CA ALA A 42 26.84 10.73 -11.08
C ALA A 42 28.03 9.83 -11.45
N ASN A 43 28.52 9.04 -10.49
CA ASN A 43 29.76 8.28 -10.61
C ASN A 43 29.57 6.77 -10.84
N ALA A 44 28.34 6.27 -10.90
CA ALA A 44 28.05 4.85 -11.12
C ALA A 44 28.57 4.39 -12.50
N ILE A 45 29.63 3.57 -12.49
CA ILE A 45 30.32 2.99 -13.65
C ILE A 45 30.58 1.49 -13.44
N GLY A 46 30.76 0.74 -14.53
CA GLY A 46 31.03 -0.69 -14.46
C GLY A 46 29.87 -1.49 -13.85
N THR A 47 30.17 -2.40 -12.93
CA THR A 47 29.17 -3.28 -12.29
C THR A 47 28.48 -2.64 -11.09
N LYS A 48 29.09 -1.63 -10.45
CA LYS A 48 28.54 -0.96 -9.25
C LYS A 48 27.49 0.08 -9.64
N LYS A 49 26.32 -0.41 -10.06
CA LYS A 49 25.21 0.42 -10.57
C LYS A 49 23.95 0.31 -9.75
N MET A 50 23.98 -0.44 -8.65
CA MET A 50 22.88 -0.53 -7.71
C MET A 50 23.27 0.12 -6.39
N ARG A 51 22.44 1.00 -5.84
CA ARG A 51 22.58 1.45 -4.46
C ARG A 51 21.34 1.09 -3.67
N TRP A 52 21.57 0.47 -2.51
CA TRP A 52 20.54 0.09 -1.56
C TRP A 52 20.53 1.07 -0.39
N VAL A 53 19.50 1.92 -0.36
CA VAL A 53 19.20 2.85 0.74
C VAL A 53 18.36 2.11 1.77
N VAL A 54 19.00 1.65 2.85
CA VAL A 54 18.37 0.81 3.86
C VAL A 54 18.18 1.57 5.16
N GLY A 55 17.07 1.32 5.85
CA GLY A 55 16.82 1.90 7.16
C GLY A 55 15.52 1.41 7.76
N LYS A 56 15.38 1.55 9.07
CA LYS A 56 14.17 1.15 9.81
C LYS A 56 12.93 1.91 9.32
N ALA A 57 11.73 1.46 9.70
CA ALA A 57 10.49 2.12 9.32
C ALA A 57 10.48 3.58 9.82
N GLY A 58 10.03 4.52 8.98
CA GLY A 58 9.82 5.90 9.41
C GLY A 58 11.07 6.78 9.59
N VAL A 59 12.25 6.35 9.11
CA VAL A 59 13.47 7.19 9.11
C VAL A 59 13.52 8.23 7.96
N GLY A 60 12.53 8.25 7.07
CA GLY A 60 12.46 9.23 5.97
C GLY A 60 13.02 8.75 4.62
N LYS A 61 13.15 7.42 4.39
CA LYS A 61 13.61 6.86 3.11
C LYS A 61 12.83 7.41 1.91
N SER A 62 11.50 7.32 1.93
CA SER A 62 10.65 7.79 0.82
C SER A 62 10.82 9.29 0.54
N ALA A 63 11.05 10.10 1.58
CA ALA A 63 11.32 11.53 1.45
C ALA A 63 12.67 11.80 0.77
N ILE A 64 13.70 11.01 1.10
CA ILE A 64 15.01 11.06 0.43
C ILE A 64 14.87 10.64 -1.03
N MET A 65 14.19 9.53 -1.29
CA MET A 65 13.97 9.02 -2.66
C MET A 65 13.19 10.02 -3.52
N GLN A 66 12.19 10.70 -2.96
CA GLN A 66 11.48 11.77 -3.65
C GLN A 66 12.39 12.96 -3.94
N SER A 67 13.18 13.42 -2.97
CA SER A 67 14.11 14.54 -3.18
C SER A 67 15.17 14.22 -4.25
N VAL A 68 15.67 12.97 -4.30
CA VAL A 68 16.55 12.52 -5.37
C VAL A 68 15.82 12.53 -6.72
N ALA A 69 14.59 12.01 -6.79
CA ALA A 69 13.77 12.03 -8.00
C ALA A 69 13.54 13.45 -8.52
N ASP A 70 13.09 14.37 -7.64
CA ASP A 70 12.82 15.77 -7.95
C ASP A 70 14.07 16.48 -8.51
N SER A 71 15.26 16.15 -7.99
CA SER A 71 16.54 16.73 -8.47
C SER A 71 17.09 16.10 -9.75
N SER A 72 16.75 14.83 -10.03
CA SER A 72 17.33 14.07 -11.14
C SER A 72 16.46 14.11 -12.40
N PHE A 73 15.14 14.00 -12.25
CA PHE A 73 14.19 13.94 -13.35
C PHE A 73 13.73 15.31 -13.85
N SER A 74 14.14 16.40 -13.22
CA SER A 74 13.97 17.75 -13.75
C SER A 74 14.92 18.07 -14.91
N SER A 75 15.87 17.19 -15.21
CA SER A 75 16.78 17.27 -16.35
C SER A 75 16.23 16.45 -17.53
N GLU A 76 16.61 16.75 -18.78
CA GLU A 76 16.22 16.00 -19.99
C GLU A 76 16.68 14.52 -20.00
N ALA A 77 17.28 14.02 -18.91
CA ALA A 77 17.74 12.65 -18.80
C ALA A 77 16.56 11.68 -18.59
N PRO A 78 16.50 10.58 -19.38
CA PRO A 78 15.45 9.59 -19.22
C PRO A 78 15.56 8.86 -17.88
N GLY A 79 14.41 8.61 -17.26
CA GLY A 79 14.36 7.98 -15.95
C GLY A 79 12.99 7.40 -15.64
N ALA A 80 12.94 6.56 -14.62
CA ALA A 80 11.69 5.99 -14.13
C ALA A 80 11.73 5.83 -12.61
N SER A 81 10.55 5.78 -12.01
CA SER A 81 10.40 5.63 -10.57
C SER A 81 9.18 4.82 -10.20
N ILE A 82 9.31 4.04 -9.14
CA ILE A 82 8.19 3.38 -8.47
C ILE A 82 8.31 3.66 -6.98
N PHE A 83 7.28 4.27 -6.43
CA PHE A 83 7.10 4.44 -4.99
C PHE A 83 6.01 3.47 -4.54
N PHE A 84 6.42 2.29 -4.09
CA PHE A 84 5.50 1.30 -3.57
C PHE A 84 4.81 1.82 -2.30
N SER A 85 3.58 1.37 -2.07
CA SER A 85 2.86 1.69 -0.84
C SER A 85 1.78 0.66 -0.51
N ILE A 86 1.64 0.36 0.77
CA ILE A 86 0.51 -0.44 1.28
C ILE A 86 -0.86 0.17 0.99
N ASN A 87 -0.91 1.49 0.73
CA ASN A 87 -2.12 2.23 0.36
C ASN A 87 -2.49 2.06 -1.13
N GLY A 88 -2.32 0.86 -1.69
CA GLY A 88 -2.82 0.51 -3.02
C GLY A 88 -1.82 0.60 -4.18
N ARG A 89 -0.52 0.78 -3.89
CA ARG A 89 0.54 0.87 -4.91
C ARG A 89 1.58 -0.23 -4.69
N ASN A 90 1.15 -1.45 -4.37
CA ASN A 90 2.04 -2.53 -3.96
C ASN A 90 2.20 -3.68 -4.97
N ASP A 91 1.59 -3.62 -6.16
CA ASP A 91 1.65 -4.71 -7.15
C ASP A 91 3.02 -4.78 -7.85
N GLY A 92 3.92 -5.60 -7.33
CA GLY A 92 5.29 -5.74 -7.85
C GLY A 92 5.36 -6.39 -9.22
N ALA A 93 4.36 -7.19 -9.60
CA ALA A 93 4.34 -7.88 -10.89
C ALA A 93 4.27 -6.90 -12.07
N LYS A 94 3.82 -5.65 -11.81
CA LYS A 94 3.74 -4.57 -12.80
C LYS A 94 4.95 -3.65 -12.82
N ALA A 95 5.99 -3.91 -12.01
CA ALA A 95 7.12 -3.01 -11.86
C ALA A 95 7.83 -2.74 -13.20
N VAL A 96 8.15 -3.81 -13.95
CA VAL A 96 8.88 -3.68 -15.22
C VAL A 96 8.08 -2.93 -16.28
N ILE A 97 6.80 -3.25 -16.44
CA ILE A 97 5.89 -2.52 -17.34
C ILE A 97 5.80 -1.03 -16.95
N THR A 98 5.80 -0.74 -15.64
CA THR A 98 5.73 0.63 -15.12
C THR A 98 6.99 1.43 -15.46
N PHE A 99 8.19 0.84 -15.31
CA PHE A 99 9.42 1.48 -15.78
C PHE A 99 9.41 1.69 -17.29
N ALA A 100 9.04 0.66 -18.05
CA ALA A 100 9.01 0.72 -19.51
C ALA A 100 8.07 1.82 -20.01
N TYR A 101 6.90 1.99 -19.39
CA TYR A 101 5.99 3.07 -19.72
C TYR A 101 6.63 4.45 -19.48
N GLN A 102 7.21 4.67 -18.30
CA GLN A 102 7.82 5.95 -17.94
C GLN A 102 9.00 6.29 -18.86
N LEU A 103 9.89 5.34 -19.11
CA LEU A 103 11.02 5.52 -20.03
C LEU A 103 10.56 5.80 -21.47
N ALA A 104 9.51 5.13 -21.94
CA ALA A 104 8.93 5.40 -23.26
C ALA A 104 8.20 6.75 -23.33
N ALA A 105 7.69 7.27 -22.20
CA ALA A 105 7.11 8.60 -22.15
C ALA A 105 8.18 9.70 -22.22
N SER A 106 9.38 9.46 -21.67
CA SER A 106 10.46 10.45 -21.62
C SER A 106 11.56 10.28 -22.67
N CYS A 107 11.62 9.16 -23.39
CA CYS A 107 12.68 8.83 -24.35
C CYS A 107 12.11 8.28 -25.66
N GLU A 108 12.07 9.11 -26.71
CA GLU A 108 11.48 8.75 -28.00
C GLU A 108 12.17 7.56 -28.72
N PRO A 109 13.52 7.45 -28.74
CA PRO A 109 14.18 6.25 -29.27
C PRO A 109 13.76 4.96 -28.54
N TYR A 110 13.69 5.00 -27.22
CA TYR A 110 13.25 3.85 -26.43
C TYR A 110 11.77 3.54 -26.68
N ARG A 111 10.92 4.58 -26.77
CA ARG A 111 9.50 4.44 -27.11
C ARG A 111 9.29 3.66 -28.41
N THR A 112 10.04 4.00 -29.45
CA THR A 112 9.96 3.34 -30.76
C THR A 112 10.22 1.83 -30.64
N LEU A 113 11.22 1.43 -29.85
CA LEU A 113 11.54 0.03 -29.60
C LEU A 113 10.41 -0.70 -28.88
N ILE A 114 9.85 -0.07 -27.84
CA ILE A 114 8.78 -0.67 -27.02
C ILE A 114 7.46 -0.78 -27.79
N GLU A 115 7.09 0.25 -28.55
CA GLU A 115 5.88 0.22 -29.39
C GLU A 115 5.98 -0.88 -30.45
N TYR A 116 7.16 -1.06 -31.07
CA TYR A 116 7.39 -2.16 -32.00
C TYR A 116 7.25 -3.54 -31.33
N GLU A 117 7.90 -3.74 -30.17
CA GLU A 117 7.86 -5.02 -29.46
C GLU A 117 6.46 -5.40 -28.98
N ILE A 118 5.69 -4.44 -28.46
CA ILE A 118 4.31 -4.67 -28.01
C ILE A 118 3.38 -4.92 -29.20
N THR A 119 3.54 -4.18 -30.30
CA THR A 119 2.75 -4.39 -31.53
C THR A 119 2.99 -5.79 -32.11
N ARG A 120 4.26 -6.24 -32.10
CA ARG A 120 4.62 -7.59 -32.58
C ARG A 120 4.15 -8.70 -31.63
N LYS A 121 4.21 -8.49 -30.31
CA LYS A 121 3.85 -9.51 -29.31
C LYS A 121 3.07 -8.90 -28.13
N PRO A 122 1.74 -8.67 -28.28
CA PRO A 122 0.92 -8.08 -27.22
C PRO A 122 0.86 -8.91 -25.92
N SER A 123 1.02 -10.22 -26.02
CA SER A 123 1.06 -11.14 -24.86
C SER A 123 2.23 -10.88 -23.90
N LEU A 124 3.21 -10.08 -24.29
CA LEU A 124 4.30 -9.65 -23.42
C LEU A 124 3.80 -8.90 -22.18
N LEU A 125 2.69 -8.17 -22.29
CA LEU A 125 2.06 -7.45 -21.18
C LEU A 125 1.46 -8.36 -20.09
N GLN A 126 1.40 -9.67 -20.35
CA GLN A 126 0.90 -10.70 -19.43
C GLN A 126 1.98 -11.75 -19.13
N SER A 127 3.20 -11.56 -19.64
CA SER A 127 4.31 -12.49 -19.44
C SER A 127 4.93 -12.33 -18.04
N SER A 128 5.78 -13.28 -17.65
CA SER A 128 6.50 -13.22 -16.36
C SER A 128 7.37 -11.97 -16.24
N LEU A 129 7.69 -11.59 -15.00
CA LEU A 129 8.55 -10.44 -14.70
C LEU A 129 9.91 -10.57 -15.40
N ALA A 130 10.53 -11.75 -15.37
CA ALA A 130 11.77 -12.03 -16.08
C ALA A 130 11.67 -11.83 -17.61
N ALA A 131 10.56 -12.28 -18.24
CA ALA A 131 10.36 -12.12 -19.69
C ALA A 131 10.16 -10.65 -20.08
N GLN A 132 9.40 -9.91 -19.27
CA GLN A 132 9.25 -8.46 -19.42
C GLN A 132 10.60 -7.75 -19.23
N PHE A 133 11.36 -8.10 -18.19
CA PHE A 133 12.65 -7.46 -17.89
C PHE A 133 13.64 -7.67 -19.04
N LYS A 134 13.69 -8.87 -19.60
CA LYS A 134 14.51 -9.14 -20.79
C LYS A 134 14.13 -8.24 -21.96
N LYS A 135 12.84 -8.13 -22.28
CA LYS A 135 12.36 -7.41 -23.47
C LYS A 135 12.34 -5.90 -23.33
N PHE A 136 12.08 -5.40 -22.12
CA PHE A 136 11.92 -3.96 -21.89
C PHE A 136 13.13 -3.30 -21.22
N VAL A 137 14.04 -4.06 -20.61
CA VAL A 137 15.21 -3.50 -19.94
C VAL A 137 16.50 -4.01 -20.58
N ILE A 138 16.66 -5.33 -20.74
CA ILE A 138 17.91 -5.88 -21.27
C ILE A 138 18.09 -5.50 -22.73
N GLU A 139 17.23 -6.02 -23.61
CA GLU A 139 17.40 -5.87 -25.06
C GLU A 139 17.51 -4.40 -25.52
N PRO A 140 16.69 -3.44 -25.04
CA PRO A 140 16.81 -2.05 -25.46
C PRO A 140 18.14 -1.41 -25.07
N PHE A 141 18.65 -1.66 -23.86
CA PHE A 141 19.83 -0.94 -23.34
C PHE A 141 21.15 -1.67 -23.53
N THR A 142 21.15 -2.87 -24.12
CA THR A 142 22.38 -3.66 -24.33
C THR A 142 22.59 -4.10 -25.77
N HIS A 143 21.53 -4.21 -26.58
CA HIS A 143 21.62 -4.77 -27.95
C HIS A 143 21.17 -3.79 -29.04
N GLN A 144 20.70 -2.59 -28.69
CA GLN A 144 20.17 -1.62 -29.65
C GLN A 144 21.05 -0.37 -29.70
N SER A 145 21.65 -0.11 -30.87
CA SER A 145 22.48 1.08 -31.08
C SER A 145 21.70 2.39 -31.01
N LEU A 146 20.37 2.33 -31.12
CA LEU A 146 19.49 3.49 -31.06
C LEU A 146 19.56 4.23 -29.70
N LEU A 147 20.02 3.55 -28.64
CA LEU A 147 20.16 4.11 -27.30
C LEU A 147 21.62 4.41 -26.92
N ASP A 148 22.58 4.28 -27.83
CA ASP A 148 24.01 4.48 -27.53
C ASP A 148 24.33 5.92 -27.07
N SER A 149 23.52 6.91 -27.46
CA SER A 149 23.65 8.29 -27.02
C SER A 149 23.14 8.54 -25.59
N VAL A 150 22.34 7.62 -25.03
CA VAL A 150 21.80 7.72 -23.68
C VAL A 150 22.90 7.40 -22.68
N ARG A 151 23.44 8.44 -22.03
CA ARG A 151 24.58 8.29 -21.12
C ARG A 151 24.22 7.68 -19.78
N ARG A 152 23.03 7.99 -19.26
CA ARG A 152 22.58 7.52 -17.94
C ARG A 152 21.07 7.46 -17.88
N VAL A 153 20.55 6.39 -17.28
CA VAL A 153 19.13 6.19 -17.01
C VAL A 153 18.98 5.89 -15.52
N LEU A 154 18.30 6.75 -14.76
CA LEU A 154 18.06 6.50 -13.35
C LEU A 154 16.73 5.77 -13.16
N ILE A 155 16.76 4.65 -12.45
CA ILE A 155 15.56 3.94 -12.00
C ILE A 155 15.52 3.92 -10.47
N ILE A 156 14.45 4.52 -9.91
CA ILE A 156 14.20 4.62 -8.47
C ILE A 156 13.15 3.59 -8.07
N ILE A 157 13.42 2.81 -7.03
CA ILE A 157 12.47 1.89 -6.41
C ILE A 157 12.41 2.22 -4.92
N ASP A 158 11.37 2.93 -4.50
CA ASP A 158 11.10 3.20 -3.10
C ASP A 158 10.08 2.22 -2.52
N GLY A 159 10.28 1.84 -1.26
CA GLY A 159 9.38 0.94 -0.54
C GLY A 159 9.38 -0.49 -1.10
N LEU A 160 10.53 -1.05 -1.48
CA LEU A 160 10.57 -2.44 -1.98
C LEU A 160 9.95 -3.45 -0.97
N ASP A 161 10.08 -3.20 0.33
CA ASP A 161 9.42 -4.00 1.38
C ASP A 161 7.89 -3.81 1.44
N GLU A 162 7.35 -2.82 0.75
CA GLU A 162 5.90 -2.58 0.59
C GLU A 162 5.34 -3.16 -0.70
N CYS A 163 6.19 -3.68 -1.59
CA CYS A 163 5.80 -4.52 -2.73
C CYS A 163 5.18 -5.83 -2.23
N ASP A 164 4.13 -6.29 -2.89
CA ASP A 164 3.41 -7.49 -2.53
C ASP A 164 4.26 -8.74 -2.80
N LYS A 165 4.36 -9.60 -1.79
CA LYS A 165 5.02 -10.92 -1.79
C LYS A 165 6.55 -10.84 -1.80
N SER A 166 7.15 -11.49 -0.79
CA SER A 166 8.60 -11.63 -0.66
C SER A 166 9.26 -12.25 -1.90
N HIS A 167 8.59 -13.19 -2.58
CA HIS A 167 9.06 -13.76 -3.85
C HIS A 167 9.23 -12.71 -4.94
N THR A 168 8.25 -11.82 -5.15
CA THR A 168 8.32 -10.78 -6.19
C THR A 168 9.47 -9.81 -5.92
N GLN A 169 9.65 -9.42 -4.66
CA GLN A 169 10.77 -8.57 -4.22
C GLN A 169 12.12 -9.23 -4.55
N HIS A 170 12.24 -10.53 -4.24
CA HIS A 170 13.45 -11.32 -4.51
C HIS A 170 13.71 -11.47 -6.01
N GLU A 171 12.70 -11.80 -6.82
CA GLU A 171 12.82 -11.93 -8.28
C GLU A 171 13.27 -10.60 -8.91
N LEU A 172 12.70 -9.46 -8.49
CA LEU A 172 13.09 -8.14 -8.98
C LEU A 172 14.56 -7.82 -8.65
N LEU A 173 14.97 -8.06 -7.40
CA LEU A 173 16.36 -7.87 -6.96
C LEU A 173 17.34 -8.77 -7.73
N GLN A 174 16.99 -10.05 -7.95
CA GLN A 174 17.78 -10.98 -8.74
C GLN A 174 17.97 -10.49 -10.18
N LEU A 175 16.89 -10.05 -10.84
CA LEU A 175 16.94 -9.53 -12.21
C LEU A 175 17.84 -8.29 -12.31
N ILE A 176 17.72 -7.35 -11.36
CA ILE A 176 18.53 -6.13 -11.32
C ILE A 176 20.01 -6.45 -11.03
N SER A 177 20.29 -7.32 -10.06
CA SER A 177 21.66 -7.70 -9.71
C SER A 177 22.37 -8.41 -10.88
N ASN A 178 21.68 -9.38 -11.51
CA ASN A 178 22.20 -10.07 -12.68
C ASN A 178 22.46 -9.10 -13.83
N TYR A 179 21.55 -8.15 -14.05
CA TYR A 179 21.73 -7.12 -15.06
C TYR A 179 22.99 -6.27 -14.84
N CYS A 180 23.20 -5.78 -13.61
CA CYS A 180 24.37 -4.98 -13.26
C CYS A 180 25.68 -5.77 -13.45
N SER A 181 25.67 -7.07 -13.13
CA SER A 181 26.84 -7.94 -13.32
C SER A 181 27.13 -8.26 -14.78
N THR A 182 26.09 -8.60 -15.56
CA THR A 182 26.26 -9.09 -16.95
C THR A 182 26.49 -7.95 -17.94
N TYR A 183 25.94 -6.76 -17.68
CA TYR A 183 25.97 -5.63 -18.62
C TYR A 183 26.60 -4.37 -17.99
N PRO A 184 27.90 -4.41 -17.63
CA PRO A 184 28.60 -3.30 -16.99
C PRO A 184 28.76 -2.05 -17.87
N SER A 185 28.45 -2.12 -19.16
CA SER A 185 28.41 -0.97 -20.08
C SER A 185 27.04 -0.28 -20.15
N SER A 186 25.97 -0.88 -19.60
CA SER A 186 24.61 -0.31 -19.66
C SER A 186 24.52 1.08 -19.01
N PRO A 187 23.70 2.02 -19.51
CA PRO A 187 23.53 3.32 -18.88
C PRO A 187 22.67 3.32 -17.60
N ILE A 188 22.02 2.19 -17.24
CA ILE A 188 21.04 2.18 -16.16
C ILE A 188 21.70 2.15 -14.77
N VAL A 189 21.26 3.04 -13.90
CA VAL A 189 21.59 3.10 -12.47
C VAL A 189 20.33 2.87 -11.65
N TRP A 190 20.44 2.02 -10.62
CA TRP A 190 19.35 1.63 -9.74
C TRP A 190 19.55 2.23 -8.36
N LEU A 191 18.54 2.96 -7.87
CA LEU A 191 18.47 3.39 -6.48
C LEU A 191 17.27 2.70 -5.84
N ILE A 192 17.51 1.83 -4.86
CA ILE A 192 16.49 0.98 -4.24
C ILE A 192 16.44 1.32 -2.75
N ALA A 193 15.26 1.63 -2.23
CA ALA A 193 15.03 1.86 -0.82
C ALA A 193 14.10 0.81 -0.23
N SER A 194 14.48 0.29 0.93
CA SER A 194 13.67 -0.68 1.66
C SER A 194 13.99 -0.69 3.16
N ARG A 195 13.12 -1.34 3.92
CA ARG A 195 13.46 -1.82 5.27
C ARG A 195 14.41 -3.01 5.19
N PRO A 196 15.17 -3.30 6.27
CA PRO A 196 16.07 -4.44 6.34
C PRO A 196 15.32 -5.75 6.63
N GLU A 197 14.26 -6.07 5.87
CA GLU A 197 13.52 -7.33 6.04
C GLU A 197 14.46 -8.52 5.82
N PRO A 198 14.34 -9.63 6.59
CA PRO A 198 15.35 -10.69 6.61
C PRO A 198 15.72 -11.25 5.22
N HIS A 199 14.75 -11.47 4.34
CA HIS A 199 15.01 -11.99 2.98
C HIS A 199 15.68 -10.95 2.06
N ILE A 200 15.41 -9.65 2.24
CA ILE A 200 16.08 -8.57 1.50
C ILE A 200 17.53 -8.45 1.97
N THR A 201 17.75 -8.40 3.28
CA THR A 201 19.10 -8.33 3.86
C THR A 201 19.93 -9.55 3.49
N SER A 202 19.32 -10.75 3.53
CA SER A 202 19.98 -12.00 3.11
C SER A 202 20.35 -11.99 1.63
N PHE A 203 19.56 -11.37 0.76
CA PHE A 203 19.90 -11.21 -0.65
C PHE A 203 21.14 -10.35 -0.84
N PHE A 204 21.18 -9.16 -0.23
CA PHE A 204 22.33 -8.25 -0.32
C PHE A 204 23.59 -8.76 0.41
N ALA A 205 23.45 -9.73 1.33
CA ALA A 205 24.57 -10.38 1.99
C ALA A 205 25.32 -11.40 1.10
N GLN A 206 24.73 -11.82 -0.04
CA GLN A 206 25.36 -12.76 -0.96
C GLN A 206 26.59 -12.15 -1.64
N ASP A 207 27.68 -12.91 -1.75
CA ASP A 207 28.95 -12.39 -2.29
C ASP A 207 28.86 -12.00 -3.76
N THR A 208 28.04 -12.71 -4.54
CA THR A 208 27.73 -12.37 -5.94
C THR A 208 27.04 -11.01 -6.07
N VAL A 209 26.23 -10.63 -5.07
CA VAL A 209 25.49 -9.37 -5.05
C VAL A 209 26.40 -8.24 -4.57
N LYS A 210 27.22 -8.44 -3.53
CA LYS A 210 28.18 -7.42 -3.01
C LYS A 210 29.09 -6.80 -4.07
N ALA A 211 29.36 -7.51 -5.17
CA ALA A 211 30.16 -7.00 -6.28
C ALA A 211 29.46 -5.93 -7.14
N VAL A 212 28.13 -5.82 -7.06
CA VAL A 212 27.32 -4.96 -7.94
C VAL A 212 26.55 -3.84 -7.23
N TYR A 213 26.57 -3.79 -5.88
CA TYR A 213 25.87 -2.76 -5.13
C TYR A 213 26.72 -2.00 -4.11
N GLU A 214 26.22 -0.82 -3.72
CA GLU A 214 26.69 -0.04 -2.58
C GLU A 214 25.56 0.14 -1.55
N LYS A 215 25.88 0.02 -0.27
CA LYS A 215 24.93 0.20 0.85
C LYS A 215 24.98 1.65 1.33
N GLU A 216 23.82 2.28 1.45
CA GLU A 216 23.62 3.55 2.16
C GLU A 216 22.67 3.27 3.32
N GLU A 217 23.18 3.23 4.55
CA GLU A 217 22.38 2.90 5.72
C GLU A 217 21.98 4.16 6.49
N ILE A 218 20.68 4.34 6.67
CA ILE A 218 20.11 5.39 7.50
C ILE A 218 19.91 4.82 8.90
N LEU A 219 20.87 5.13 9.77
CA LEU A 219 20.83 4.75 11.17
C LEU A 219 19.78 5.58 11.92
N VAL A 220 19.11 4.92 12.86
CA VAL A 220 18.30 5.60 13.88
C VAL A 220 19.27 6.09 14.96
N ASP A 221 18.94 7.21 15.60
CA ASP A 221 19.70 7.76 16.73
C ASP A 221 21.14 8.21 16.42
N SER A 222 21.52 8.37 15.15
CA SER A 222 22.75 9.09 14.80
C SER A 222 22.61 10.58 15.16
N ASP A 223 23.72 11.25 15.45
CA ASP A 223 23.74 12.68 15.74
C ASP A 223 23.05 13.48 14.62
N GLU A 224 23.36 13.15 13.38
CA GLU A 224 22.76 13.73 12.17
C GLU A 224 21.23 13.54 12.14
N ALA A 225 20.72 12.35 12.46
CA ALA A 225 19.29 12.08 12.48
C ALA A 225 18.58 12.81 13.63
N ARG A 226 19.25 12.96 14.78
CA ARG A 226 18.72 13.68 15.94
C ARG A 226 18.63 15.19 15.67
N GLU A 227 19.67 15.77 15.10
CA GLU A 227 19.69 17.18 14.67
C GLU A 227 18.60 17.46 13.61
N ASP A 228 18.50 16.59 12.60
CA ASP A 228 17.48 16.68 11.55
C ASP A 228 16.05 16.66 12.12
N VAL A 229 15.77 15.76 13.06
CA VAL A 229 14.44 15.65 13.68
C VAL A 229 14.15 16.79 14.65
N GLU A 230 15.12 17.26 15.41
CA GLU A 230 14.95 18.46 16.24
C GLU A 230 14.57 19.67 15.39
N LYS A 231 15.30 19.89 14.27
CA LYS A 231 15.00 20.97 13.32
C LYS A 231 13.57 20.86 12.79
N TYR A 232 13.17 19.67 12.35
CA TYR A 232 11.80 19.41 11.87
C TYR A 232 10.75 19.71 12.95
N LEU A 233 10.93 19.21 14.18
CA LEU A 233 10.02 19.46 15.30
C LEU A 233 9.90 20.95 15.59
N ARG A 234 11.02 21.68 15.63
CA ARG A 234 11.06 23.11 15.89
C ARG A 234 10.29 23.91 14.84
N ASP A 235 10.55 23.63 13.57
CA ASP A 235 9.90 24.33 12.45
C ASP A 235 8.40 24.02 12.39
N GLU A 236 7.99 22.77 12.58
CA GLU A 236 6.58 22.36 12.57
C GLU A 236 5.80 22.84 13.80
N LEU A 237 6.39 22.84 15.00
CA LEU A 237 5.74 23.42 16.19
C LEU A 237 5.59 24.93 16.04
N THR A 238 6.58 25.61 15.44
CA THR A 238 6.46 27.04 15.10
C THR A 238 5.33 27.28 14.10
N ARG A 239 5.19 26.43 13.08
CA ARG A 239 4.06 26.47 12.14
C ARG A 239 2.72 26.31 12.87
N ILE A 240 2.60 25.33 13.77
CA ILE A 240 1.39 25.11 14.57
C ILE A 240 1.09 26.33 15.45
N GLN A 241 2.10 26.92 16.10
CA GLN A 241 1.93 28.12 16.93
C GLN A 241 1.27 29.26 16.14
N TYR A 242 1.75 29.49 14.92
CA TYR A 242 1.19 30.48 14.00
C TYR A 242 -0.23 30.13 13.55
N GLU A 243 -0.46 28.91 13.09
CA GLU A 243 -1.76 28.47 12.55
C GLU A 243 -2.89 28.49 13.58
N PHE A 244 -2.57 28.22 14.85
CA PHE A 244 -3.51 28.27 15.97
C PHE A 244 -3.57 29.64 16.63
N SER A 245 -2.81 30.63 16.14
CA SER A 245 -2.75 31.99 16.70
C SER A 245 -2.50 31.98 18.21
N LEU A 246 -1.61 31.09 18.67
CA LEU A 246 -1.21 31.07 20.07
C LEU A 246 -0.54 32.39 20.42
N ASN A 247 -0.67 32.82 21.69
CA ASN A 247 -0.10 34.08 22.12
C ASN A 247 1.41 34.13 21.76
N PRO A 248 1.89 35.09 20.96
CA PRO A 248 3.30 35.19 20.59
C PRO A 248 4.22 35.43 21.81
N GLN A 249 3.66 35.92 22.92
CA GLN A 249 4.38 36.07 24.19
C GLN A 249 4.50 34.74 24.96
N LEU A 250 3.69 33.73 24.63
CA LEU A 250 3.93 32.38 25.11
C LEU A 250 5.17 31.84 24.38
N GLN A 251 6.22 31.54 25.13
CA GLN A 251 7.30 30.68 24.65
C GLN A 251 6.74 29.26 24.50
N TRP A 252 6.08 29.00 23.38
CA TRP A 252 5.46 27.72 23.06
C TRP A 252 6.03 27.14 21.76
N PRO A 253 6.55 25.89 21.79
CA PRO A 253 6.84 25.10 22.99
C PRO A 253 7.96 25.76 23.82
N LEU A 254 8.09 25.37 25.10
CA LEU A 254 9.30 25.69 25.84
C LEU A 254 10.48 24.90 25.23
N GLU A 255 11.70 25.46 25.25
CA GLU A 255 12.89 24.75 24.75
C GLU A 255 13.10 23.40 25.45
N GLN A 256 12.76 23.32 26.74
CA GLN A 256 12.81 22.08 27.49
C GLN A 256 11.84 21.01 26.94
N ASP A 257 10.62 21.42 26.57
CA ASP A 257 9.62 20.50 26.01
C ASP A 257 10.06 20.00 24.64
N LEU A 258 10.62 20.89 23.81
CA LEU A 258 11.20 20.52 22.52
C LEU A 258 12.34 19.52 22.70
N TRP A 259 13.23 19.74 23.66
CA TRP A 259 14.31 18.80 23.96
C TRP A 259 13.80 17.43 24.41
N ILE A 260 12.74 17.38 25.25
CA ILE A 260 12.09 16.13 25.65
C ILE A 260 11.54 15.39 24.43
N LEU A 261 10.85 16.08 23.53
CA LEU A 261 10.31 15.51 22.29
C LEU A 261 11.42 14.99 21.36
N ALA A 262 12.44 15.82 21.11
CA ALA A 262 13.57 15.46 20.26
C ALA A 262 14.30 14.25 20.82
N ASN A 263 14.55 14.22 22.13
CA ASN A 263 15.19 13.08 22.77
C ASN A 263 14.33 11.81 22.73
N ALA A 264 13.01 11.93 22.92
CA ALA A 264 12.07 10.81 22.82
C ALA A 264 11.96 10.25 21.40
N SER A 265 12.11 11.11 20.38
CA SER A 265 12.10 10.70 18.98
C SER A 265 13.29 9.83 18.60
N GLY A 266 14.46 10.01 19.23
CA GLY A 266 15.68 9.25 18.88
C GLY A 266 16.08 9.36 17.41
N GLY A 267 15.83 10.51 16.76
CA GLY A 267 16.08 10.69 15.33
C GLY A 267 15.08 9.97 14.40
N LEU A 268 13.94 9.51 14.93
CA LEU A 268 12.90 8.84 14.17
C LEU A 268 11.84 9.83 13.68
N PHE A 269 11.88 10.16 12.38
CA PHE A 269 10.94 11.09 11.75
C PHE A 269 9.47 10.70 11.92
N VAL A 270 9.10 9.41 11.82
CA VAL A 270 7.71 9.00 12.02
C VAL A 270 7.18 9.31 13.42
N TYR A 271 8.04 9.26 14.45
CA TYR A 271 7.64 9.66 15.79
C TYR A 271 7.32 11.15 15.82
N ALA A 272 8.25 11.97 15.34
CA ALA A 272 8.07 13.41 15.28
C ALA A 272 6.84 13.80 14.45
N ASP A 273 6.69 13.23 13.25
CA ASP A 273 5.55 13.48 12.36
C ASP A 273 4.21 13.06 13.00
N THR A 274 4.17 11.93 13.70
CA THR A 274 2.96 11.50 14.44
C THR A 274 2.63 12.49 15.58
N VAL A 275 3.65 12.98 16.30
CA VAL A 275 3.48 14.00 17.34
C VAL A 275 2.96 15.30 16.75
N ILE A 276 3.57 15.79 15.66
CA ILE A 276 3.15 17.03 14.98
C ILE A 276 1.70 16.92 14.50
N LYS A 277 1.32 15.80 13.88
CA LYS A 277 -0.06 15.56 13.45
C LYS A 277 -1.04 15.51 14.63
N TYR A 278 -0.66 14.86 15.73
CA TYR A 278 -1.48 14.80 16.94
C TYR A 278 -1.64 16.19 17.58
N VAL A 279 -0.54 16.92 17.79
CA VAL A 279 -0.56 18.26 18.41
C VAL A 279 -1.30 19.28 17.54
N GLY A 280 -1.16 19.17 16.22
CA GLY A 280 -1.81 20.03 15.24
C GLY A 280 -3.27 19.67 14.91
N ASP A 281 -3.84 18.61 15.49
CA ASP A 281 -5.21 18.20 15.20
C ASP A 281 -6.23 19.16 15.85
N ARG A 282 -6.94 19.93 15.01
CA ARG A 282 -7.99 20.87 15.40
C ARG A 282 -9.27 20.18 15.88
N THR A 283 -9.46 18.92 15.53
CA THR A 283 -10.68 18.16 15.80
C THR A 283 -10.76 17.72 17.26
N PHE A 284 -9.61 17.42 17.86
CA PHE A 284 -9.53 16.78 19.17
C PHE A 284 -9.26 17.77 20.31
N GLY A 285 -8.40 18.77 20.11
CA GLY A 285 -8.05 19.70 21.17
C GLY A 285 -7.24 20.91 20.72
N ASN A 286 -6.74 21.67 21.70
CA ASN A 286 -5.79 22.75 21.44
C ASN A 286 -4.35 22.22 21.49
N PRO A 287 -3.39 22.79 20.73
CA PRO A 287 -2.02 22.29 20.66
C PRO A 287 -1.30 22.22 22.01
N THR A 288 -1.56 23.18 22.91
CA THR A 288 -0.93 23.19 24.24
C THR A 288 -1.34 21.98 25.08
N SER A 289 -2.63 21.65 25.11
CA SER A 289 -3.14 20.48 25.82
C SER A 289 -2.64 19.16 25.20
N GLN A 290 -2.60 19.09 23.87
CA GLN A 290 -2.16 17.90 23.15
C GLN A 290 -0.65 17.67 23.30
N LEU A 291 0.15 18.73 23.30
CA LEU A 291 1.58 18.65 23.61
C LEU A 291 1.80 18.14 25.04
N ASN A 292 1.07 18.68 26.01
CA ASN A 292 1.16 18.23 27.40
C ASN A 292 0.77 16.76 27.57
N ASP A 293 -0.20 16.27 26.79
CA ASP A 293 -0.55 14.85 26.76
C ASP A 293 0.62 13.98 26.28
N VAL A 294 1.33 14.40 25.23
CA VAL A 294 2.50 13.68 24.72
C VAL A 294 3.64 13.70 25.74
N LEU A 295 3.92 14.85 26.37
CA LEU A 295 4.97 14.97 27.39
C LEU A 295 4.70 14.05 28.59
N LYS A 296 3.46 14.03 29.10
CA LYS A 296 3.06 13.12 30.19
C LYS A 296 3.25 11.65 29.84
N VAL A 297 3.02 11.28 28.59
CA VAL A 297 3.21 9.90 28.11
C VAL A 297 4.68 9.54 28.09
N ILE A 298 5.53 10.47 27.65
CA ILE A 298 6.99 10.30 27.66
C ILE A 298 7.50 10.11 29.09
N ASP A 299 7.01 10.93 30.02
CA ASP A 299 7.39 10.91 31.44
C ASP A 299 6.89 9.64 32.16
N ALA A 300 5.67 9.19 31.87
CA ALA A 300 5.08 7.99 32.49
C ALA A 300 5.73 6.68 32.01
N HIS A 301 6.40 6.71 30.86
CA HIS A 301 7.05 5.54 30.26
C HIS A 301 8.54 5.82 30.01
N PRO A 302 9.36 6.06 31.06
CA PRO A 302 10.79 6.23 30.89
C PRO A 302 11.37 4.94 30.28
N LEU A 303 12.29 5.09 29.33
CA LEU A 303 12.89 3.93 28.66
C LEU A 303 13.56 3.03 29.71
N PRO A 304 13.26 1.72 29.76
CA PRO A 304 14.13 0.79 30.46
C PRO A 304 15.54 0.83 29.81
N ASN A 305 16.57 0.33 30.50
CA ASN A 305 17.95 0.20 29.98
C ASN A 305 18.07 -0.83 28.84
N VAL A 306 17.06 -0.92 27.97
CA VAL A 306 17.05 -1.72 26.74
C VAL A 306 17.66 -0.87 25.65
N SER A 307 18.64 -1.40 24.93
CA SER A 307 19.26 -0.65 23.83
C SER A 307 18.20 -0.30 22.78
N ARG A 308 18.25 0.93 22.26
CA ARG A 308 17.45 1.36 21.10
C ARG A 308 17.73 0.51 19.85
N ASP A 309 18.80 -0.27 19.86
CA ASP A 309 19.10 -1.26 18.83
C ASP A 309 18.10 -2.43 18.85
N GLU A 310 17.69 -2.88 20.04
CA GLU A 310 16.82 -4.05 20.24
C GLU A 310 15.35 -3.73 19.98
N HIS A 311 14.86 -2.55 20.40
CA HIS A 311 13.47 -2.15 20.17
C HIS A 311 13.33 -0.69 19.67
N PRO A 312 13.81 -0.39 18.45
CA PRO A 312 13.91 0.96 17.90
C PRO A 312 12.58 1.72 17.80
N MET A 313 11.46 1.01 17.83
CA MET A 313 10.11 1.59 17.71
C MET A 313 9.37 1.65 19.05
N ALA A 314 9.99 1.27 20.18
CA ALA A 314 9.29 1.18 21.47
C ALA A 314 8.58 2.49 21.88
N ARG A 315 9.23 3.65 21.68
CA ARG A 315 8.62 4.96 21.96
C ARG A 315 7.44 5.25 21.04
N LEU A 316 7.56 4.88 19.77
CA LEU A 316 6.46 5.02 18.81
C LEU A 316 5.28 4.12 19.16
N ASP A 317 5.55 2.90 19.62
CA ASP A 317 4.52 1.94 20.06
C ASP A 317 3.74 2.48 21.27
N VAL A 318 4.44 3.06 22.25
CA VAL A 318 3.79 3.74 23.39
C VAL A 318 2.93 4.91 22.92
N LEU A 319 3.40 5.70 21.94
CA LEU A 319 2.62 6.80 21.36
C LEU A 319 1.36 6.28 20.63
N TYR A 320 1.48 5.20 19.85
CA TYR A 320 0.34 4.57 19.19
C TYR A 320 -0.65 3.98 20.19
N ALA A 321 -0.18 3.31 21.24
CA ALA A 321 -1.00 2.81 22.33
C ALA A 321 -1.78 3.94 22.99
N GLN A 322 -1.12 5.07 23.26
CA GLN A 322 -1.78 6.25 23.82
C GLN A 322 -2.86 6.78 22.90
N ILE A 323 -2.58 6.94 21.60
CA ILE A 323 -3.56 7.43 20.62
C ILE A 323 -4.79 6.51 20.58
N LEU A 324 -4.58 5.19 20.54
CA LEU A 324 -5.66 4.20 20.58
C LEU A 324 -6.46 4.25 21.89
N SER A 325 -5.79 4.48 23.03
CA SER A 325 -6.45 4.55 24.35
C SER A 325 -7.46 5.70 24.47
N LYS A 326 -7.33 6.74 23.64
CA LYS A 326 -8.28 7.86 23.59
C LYS A 326 -9.60 7.50 22.94
N VAL A 327 -9.69 6.39 22.19
CA VAL A 327 -10.92 5.93 21.55
C VAL A 327 -11.88 5.40 22.63
N PRO A 328 -13.09 5.98 22.79
CA PRO A 328 -14.04 5.49 23.78
C PRO A 328 -14.45 4.04 23.50
N GLY A 329 -14.61 3.22 24.55
CA GLY A 329 -14.90 1.79 24.41
C GLY A 329 -16.10 1.46 23.52
N ARG A 330 -17.17 2.27 23.57
CA ARG A 330 -18.35 2.13 22.68
C ARG A 330 -18.04 2.37 21.20
N ILE A 331 -17.06 3.22 20.90
CA ILE A 331 -16.62 3.55 19.54
C ILE A 331 -15.58 2.55 19.04
N MET A 332 -14.79 1.97 19.96
CA MET A 332 -13.73 1.02 19.65
C MET A 332 -14.21 -0.19 18.84
N VAL A 333 -15.46 -0.64 19.00
CA VAL A 333 -16.06 -1.72 18.19
C VAL A 333 -16.00 -1.36 16.69
N ASN A 334 -16.38 -0.14 16.35
CA ASN A 334 -16.36 0.36 14.99
C ASN A 334 -14.92 0.69 14.54
N THR A 335 -14.09 1.26 15.43
CA THR A 335 -12.67 1.49 15.15
C THR A 335 -11.96 0.19 14.79
N ARG A 336 -12.20 -0.89 15.55
CA ARG A 336 -11.62 -2.22 15.29
C ARG A 336 -12.06 -2.75 13.93
N ARG A 337 -13.34 -2.64 13.57
CA ARG A 337 -13.83 -3.04 12.22
C ARG A 337 -13.10 -2.30 11.11
N ILE A 338 -12.86 -0.99 11.25
CA ILE A 338 -12.09 -0.21 10.27
C ILE A 338 -10.64 -0.69 10.20
N LEU A 339 -9.96 -0.87 11.34
CA LEU A 339 -8.56 -1.31 11.37
C LEU A 339 -8.39 -2.72 10.77
N LEU A 340 -9.27 -3.66 11.12
CA LEU A 340 -9.31 -5.00 10.51
C LEU A 340 -9.61 -4.92 9.01
N GLY A 341 -10.51 -4.03 8.59
CA GLY A 341 -10.81 -3.80 7.18
C GLY A 341 -9.61 -3.24 6.39
N LEU A 342 -8.77 -2.40 7.00
CA LEU A 342 -7.52 -1.91 6.40
C LEU A 342 -6.49 -3.03 6.22
N ILE A 343 -6.42 -3.96 7.17
CA ILE A 343 -5.53 -5.14 7.11
C ILE A 343 -6.00 -6.11 6.03
N LEU A 344 -7.30 -6.45 6.03
CA LEU A 344 -7.90 -7.33 5.03
C LEU A 344 -7.73 -6.74 3.62
N ASN A 345 -7.97 -5.43 3.48
CA ASN A 345 -7.98 -4.68 2.22
C ASN A 345 -8.76 -5.45 1.13
N PRO A 346 -10.08 -5.70 1.29
CA PRO A 346 -10.81 -6.71 0.52
C PRO A 346 -10.87 -6.43 -0.99
N GLY A 347 -10.58 -5.20 -1.42
CA GLY A 347 -10.44 -4.86 -2.84
C GLY A 347 -9.07 -5.18 -3.46
N LYS A 348 -8.02 -5.44 -2.68
CA LYS A 348 -6.61 -5.55 -3.11
C LYS A 348 -6.40 -6.51 -4.29
N GLU A 349 -7.03 -7.68 -4.25
CA GLU A 349 -6.88 -8.70 -5.28
C GLU A 349 -7.66 -8.39 -6.57
N PHE A 350 -8.69 -7.54 -6.48
CA PHE A 350 -9.68 -7.31 -7.53
C PHE A 350 -9.61 -5.92 -8.19
N ARG A 351 -8.74 -5.01 -7.72
CA ARG A 351 -8.57 -3.66 -8.28
C ARG A 351 -8.19 -3.73 -9.76
N ARG A 352 -8.79 -2.88 -10.60
CA ARG A 352 -8.16 -2.54 -11.88
C ARG A 352 -7.20 -1.36 -11.69
N PRO A 353 -6.18 -1.22 -12.54
CA PRO A 353 -5.36 0.00 -12.63
C PRO A 353 -6.18 1.27 -12.96
N ASP A 354 -7.37 1.08 -13.51
CA ASP A 354 -8.31 2.10 -13.99
C ASP A 354 -9.67 2.05 -13.25
N ASP A 355 -9.75 1.43 -12.06
CA ASP A 355 -10.96 1.40 -11.23
C ASP A 355 -10.85 2.48 -10.13
N PRO A 356 -11.28 3.74 -10.36
CA PRO A 356 -11.29 4.83 -9.36
C PRO A 356 -12.28 4.61 -8.20
N ASP A 357 -12.73 3.38 -8.02
CA ASP A 357 -14.03 3.04 -7.47
C ASP A 357 -13.99 2.45 -6.08
N TYR A 358 -12.82 2.08 -5.57
CA TYR A 358 -12.65 1.59 -4.19
C TYR A 358 -12.23 2.74 -3.29
N ASN A 359 -13.19 3.55 -2.89
CA ASN A 359 -13.02 4.74 -2.04
C ASN A 359 -13.48 4.46 -0.60
N PHE A 360 -13.36 5.45 0.29
CA PHE A 360 -13.75 5.30 1.70
C PHE A 360 -15.25 5.02 1.86
N LEU A 361 -16.10 5.54 0.98
CA LEU A 361 -17.54 5.29 0.99
C LEU A 361 -17.89 3.82 0.68
N VAL A 362 -17.27 3.22 -0.34
CA VAL A 362 -17.42 1.78 -0.65
C VAL A 362 -16.92 0.95 0.52
N PHE A 363 -15.77 1.33 1.09
CA PHE A 363 -15.21 0.66 2.27
C PHE A 363 -16.16 0.69 3.47
N CYS A 364 -16.77 1.83 3.79
CA CYS A 364 -17.73 1.94 4.89
C CYS A 364 -19.01 1.16 4.63
N ASN A 365 -19.58 1.24 3.42
CA ASN A 365 -20.76 0.45 3.06
C ASN A 365 -20.48 -1.06 3.07
N TRP A 366 -19.27 -1.48 2.70
CA TRP A 366 -18.82 -2.87 2.83
C TRP A 366 -18.79 -3.32 4.29
N LEU A 367 -18.27 -2.49 5.19
CA LEU A 367 -18.25 -2.74 6.64
C LEU A 367 -19.64 -2.63 7.30
N GLY A 368 -20.64 -2.12 6.58
CA GLY A 368 -21.99 -1.89 7.10
C GLY A 368 -22.08 -0.66 8.01
N MET A 369 -21.27 0.36 7.75
CA MET A 369 -21.10 1.53 8.61
C MET A 369 -21.76 2.78 8.05
N THR A 370 -22.47 3.51 8.92
CA THR A 370 -22.99 4.84 8.58
C THR A 370 -21.86 5.87 8.50
N CYS A 371 -22.14 7.02 7.88
CA CYS A 371 -21.20 8.14 7.83
C CYS A 371 -20.74 8.55 9.24
N ASP A 372 -21.69 8.73 10.17
CA ASP A 372 -21.39 9.23 11.50
C ASP A 372 -20.63 8.19 12.33
N ASP A 373 -20.95 6.90 12.21
CA ASP A 373 -20.19 5.83 12.85
C ASP A 373 -18.76 5.75 12.32
N ALA A 374 -18.57 5.86 11.01
CA ALA A 374 -17.26 5.80 10.38
C ALA A 374 -16.36 6.97 10.83
N TYR A 375 -16.88 8.20 10.79
CA TYR A 375 -16.11 9.37 11.24
C TYR A 375 -15.94 9.43 12.75
N ALA A 376 -16.87 8.89 13.54
CA ALA A 376 -16.66 8.73 14.98
C ALA A 376 -15.52 7.72 15.25
N ALA A 377 -15.49 6.60 14.52
CA ALA A 377 -14.53 5.51 14.68
C ALA A 377 -13.09 5.91 14.36
N ILE A 378 -12.86 6.81 13.41
CA ILE A 378 -11.52 7.27 13.02
C ILE A 378 -11.10 8.57 13.69
N ARG A 379 -12.01 9.28 14.39
CA ARG A 379 -11.78 10.64 14.90
C ARG A 379 -10.49 10.79 15.72
N HIS A 380 -10.21 9.83 16.60
CA HIS A 380 -9.02 9.87 17.46
C HIS A 380 -7.76 9.33 16.78
N LEU A 381 -7.88 8.84 15.55
CA LEU A 381 -6.79 8.23 14.79
C LEU A 381 -6.32 9.10 13.64
N LEU A 382 -6.76 10.36 13.54
CA LEU A 382 -6.39 11.27 12.45
C LEU A 382 -4.91 11.68 12.45
N SER A 383 -4.17 11.37 13.52
CA SER A 383 -2.70 11.52 13.56
C SER A 383 -1.95 10.35 12.91
N VAL A 384 -2.62 9.20 12.70
CA VAL A 384 -2.03 7.96 12.17
C VAL A 384 -2.72 7.46 10.89
N LEU A 385 -3.97 7.87 10.65
CA LEU A 385 -4.76 7.57 9.46
C LEU A 385 -4.92 8.81 8.58
N ASP A 386 -4.69 8.64 7.29
CA ASP A 386 -5.07 9.60 6.26
C ASP A 386 -6.53 9.33 5.86
N ALA A 387 -7.44 10.08 6.46
CA ALA A 387 -8.87 9.97 6.24
C ALA A 387 -9.36 11.09 5.33
N PRO A 388 -10.17 10.79 4.29
CA PRO A 388 -10.72 11.84 3.46
C PRO A 388 -11.81 12.62 4.20
N PRO A 389 -11.96 13.93 3.92
CA PRO A 389 -13.10 14.69 4.41
C PRO A 389 -14.42 14.13 3.82
N ARG A 390 -15.54 14.42 4.49
CA ARG A 390 -16.87 13.85 4.16
C ARG A 390 -17.26 14.01 2.68
N ASN A 391 -16.91 15.14 2.08
CA ASN A 391 -17.20 15.50 0.69
C ASN A 391 -16.25 14.85 -0.34
N GLU A 392 -15.20 14.16 0.10
CA GLU A 392 -14.24 13.45 -0.77
C GLU A 392 -14.24 11.94 -0.53
N ALA A 393 -15.12 11.43 0.34
CA ALA A 393 -15.19 10.01 0.70
C ALA A 393 -15.52 9.08 -0.49
N ASP A 394 -16.11 9.61 -1.56
CA ASP A 394 -16.40 8.95 -2.83
C ASP A 394 -15.23 8.95 -3.82
N ARG A 395 -14.13 9.65 -3.51
CA ARG A 395 -12.97 9.81 -4.40
C ARG A 395 -11.68 9.31 -3.80
N ARG A 396 -11.54 9.45 -2.48
CA ARG A 396 -10.32 9.12 -1.75
C ARG A 396 -10.53 7.90 -0.86
N MET A 397 -9.42 7.20 -0.62
CA MET A 397 -9.37 6.03 0.27
C MET A 397 -9.00 6.45 1.68
N LEU A 398 -9.41 5.66 2.66
CA LEU A 398 -8.77 5.66 3.97
C LEU A 398 -7.44 4.89 3.86
N GLY A 399 -6.38 5.45 4.42
CA GLY A 399 -5.07 4.78 4.53
C GLY A 399 -4.40 5.10 5.86
N SER A 400 -3.24 4.47 6.09
CA SER A 400 -2.34 4.89 7.17
C SER A 400 -1.28 5.85 6.63
N PHE A 401 -0.91 6.88 7.39
CA PHE A 401 0.21 7.75 7.00
C PHE A 401 1.53 6.98 6.89
N HIS A 402 1.73 6.01 7.79
CA HIS A 402 2.93 5.18 7.83
C HIS A 402 2.57 3.71 8.04
N LYS A 403 3.20 2.82 7.26
CA LYS A 403 3.09 1.35 7.43
C LYS A 403 3.43 0.90 8.85
N SER A 404 4.27 1.64 9.59
CA SER A 404 4.62 1.35 10.99
C SER A 404 3.42 1.24 11.93
N PHE A 405 2.35 1.99 11.69
CA PHE A 405 1.12 1.86 12.49
C PHE A 405 0.40 0.55 12.20
N ILE A 406 0.33 0.13 10.93
CA ILE A 406 -0.21 -1.17 10.53
C ILE A 406 0.64 -2.31 11.08
N ASP A 407 1.98 -2.18 11.06
CA ASP A 407 2.87 -3.18 11.64
C ASP A 407 2.68 -3.29 13.17
N TYR A 408 2.45 -2.16 13.84
CA TYR A 408 2.20 -2.13 15.29
C TYR A 408 0.90 -2.86 15.63
N ILE A 409 -0.22 -2.51 15.00
CA ILE A 409 -1.51 -3.17 15.29
C ILE A 409 -1.52 -4.64 14.89
N SER A 410 -0.72 -5.02 13.89
CA SER A 410 -0.64 -6.40 13.41
C SER A 410 0.25 -7.31 14.26
N ASP A 411 1.11 -6.71 15.10
CA ASP A 411 1.96 -7.44 16.02
C ASP A 411 1.35 -7.45 17.42
N PHE A 412 0.84 -8.61 17.84
CA PHE A 412 0.24 -8.80 19.16
C PHE A 412 1.21 -8.49 20.30
N THR A 413 2.50 -8.81 20.13
CA THR A 413 3.51 -8.60 21.18
C THR A 413 3.78 -7.12 21.43
N ARG A 414 3.56 -6.29 20.41
CA ARG A 414 3.73 -4.83 20.48
C ARG A 414 2.46 -4.11 20.92
N SER A 415 1.31 -4.46 20.34
CA SER A 415 0.07 -3.69 20.52
C SER A 415 -0.94 -4.30 21.49
N GLY A 416 -0.88 -5.61 21.74
CA GLY A 416 -1.94 -6.35 22.40
C GLY A 416 -3.30 -6.28 21.68
N PHE A 417 -3.33 -5.82 20.42
CA PHE A 417 -4.59 -5.48 19.75
C PHE A 417 -5.40 -6.72 19.36
N SER A 418 -4.76 -7.72 18.76
CA SER A 418 -5.37 -9.00 18.39
C SER A 418 -4.33 -10.10 18.42
N CYS A 419 -4.63 -11.25 19.03
CA CYS A 419 -3.72 -12.39 19.06
C CYS A 419 -3.61 -13.10 17.70
N ASP A 420 -4.61 -12.96 16.84
CA ASP A 420 -4.63 -13.47 15.47
C ASP A 420 -5.42 -12.49 14.59
N ILE A 421 -4.73 -11.40 14.21
CA ILE A 421 -5.37 -10.30 13.49
C ILE A 421 -5.78 -10.70 12.07
N GLU A 422 -5.04 -11.64 11.45
CA GLU A 422 -5.35 -12.15 10.13
C GLU A 422 -6.65 -12.95 10.18
N HIS A 423 -6.82 -13.81 11.18
CA HIS A 423 -8.06 -14.55 11.38
C HIS A 423 -9.24 -13.63 11.70
N GLU A 424 -9.08 -12.64 12.59
CA GLU A 424 -10.15 -11.68 12.90
C GLU A 424 -10.55 -10.86 11.66
N ALA A 425 -9.57 -10.38 10.90
CA ALA A 425 -9.81 -9.64 9.65
C ALA A 425 -10.50 -10.52 8.61
N TYR A 426 -10.11 -11.79 8.52
CA TYR A 426 -10.75 -12.79 7.68
C TYR A 426 -12.23 -12.99 8.05
N GLN A 427 -12.54 -13.22 9.33
CA GLN A 427 -13.92 -13.39 9.80
C GLN A 427 -14.78 -12.17 9.51
N LEU A 428 -14.25 -10.96 9.71
CA LEU A 428 -14.94 -9.73 9.33
C LEU A 428 -15.22 -9.68 7.83
N GLY A 429 -14.26 -10.11 7.01
CA GLY A 429 -14.42 -10.24 5.55
C GLY A 429 -15.56 -11.18 5.16
N VAL A 430 -15.63 -12.36 5.79
CA VAL A 430 -16.71 -13.34 5.62
C VAL A 430 -18.07 -12.73 6.00
N GLU A 431 -18.17 -12.13 7.20
CA GLU A 431 -19.38 -11.50 7.70
C GLU A 431 -19.90 -10.45 6.71
N CYS A 432 -19.03 -9.53 6.27
CA CYS A 432 -19.39 -8.47 5.35
C CYS A 432 -19.85 -9.01 3.98
N THR A 433 -19.14 -10.02 3.47
CA THR A 433 -19.47 -10.67 2.18
C THR A 433 -20.85 -11.32 2.24
N LEU A 434 -21.11 -12.14 3.25
CA LEU A 434 -22.39 -12.85 3.40
C LEU A 434 -23.55 -11.89 3.68
N ARG A 435 -23.33 -10.80 4.43
CA ARG A 435 -24.33 -9.73 4.64
C ARG A 435 -24.79 -9.11 3.31
N ILE A 436 -23.89 -8.98 2.33
CA ILE A 436 -24.22 -8.40 1.02
C ILE A 436 -24.88 -9.42 0.10
N LEU A 437 -24.42 -10.67 0.09
CA LEU A 437 -24.95 -11.71 -0.79
C LEU A 437 -26.29 -12.30 -0.32
N GLY A 438 -26.49 -12.43 0.99
CA GLY A 438 -27.65 -13.09 1.59
C GLY A 438 -29.02 -12.57 1.10
N PRO A 439 -29.26 -11.25 1.03
CA PRO A 439 -30.56 -10.69 0.61
C PRO A 439 -30.94 -10.87 -0.88
N ILE A 440 -30.02 -11.37 -1.72
CA ILE A 440 -30.18 -11.47 -3.19
C ILE A 440 -29.56 -12.77 -3.74
N PRO A 441 -30.10 -13.95 -3.36
CA PRO A 441 -29.56 -15.23 -3.80
C PRO A 441 -29.64 -15.44 -5.33
N GLY A 442 -30.58 -14.74 -6.00
CA GLY A 442 -30.80 -14.82 -7.45
C GLY A 442 -30.05 -13.78 -8.28
N GLY A 443 -29.11 -13.04 -7.68
CA GLY A 443 -28.31 -12.02 -8.34
C GLY A 443 -28.97 -10.65 -8.48
N ILE A 444 -28.27 -9.75 -9.16
CA ILE A 444 -28.70 -8.37 -9.43
C ILE A 444 -28.93 -8.19 -10.93
N ASP A 445 -30.04 -7.58 -11.30
CA ASP A 445 -30.33 -7.09 -12.64
C ASP A 445 -29.38 -5.92 -12.95
N VAL A 446 -28.50 -6.16 -13.91
CA VAL A 446 -27.47 -5.22 -14.37
C VAL A 446 -27.82 -4.57 -15.71
N GLY A 447 -29.06 -4.75 -16.18
CA GLY A 447 -29.44 -4.38 -17.54
C GLY A 447 -28.64 -5.15 -18.60
N ASP A 448 -28.49 -4.59 -19.80
CA ASP A 448 -27.80 -5.24 -20.94
C ASP A 448 -26.26 -5.33 -20.80
N THR A 449 -25.70 -5.02 -19.63
CA THR A 449 -24.24 -5.06 -19.41
C THR A 449 -23.82 -6.24 -18.54
N ASN A 450 -23.08 -7.17 -19.14
CA ASN A 450 -22.47 -8.31 -18.43
C ASN A 450 -21.48 -7.84 -17.34
N LEU A 451 -21.71 -8.26 -16.10
CA LEU A 451 -20.85 -7.87 -14.97
C LEU A 451 -19.59 -8.76 -14.91
N SER A 452 -18.43 -8.20 -15.25
CA SER A 452 -17.15 -8.92 -15.22
C SER A 452 -16.67 -9.16 -13.78
N ILE A 453 -16.57 -10.43 -13.37
CA ILE A 453 -15.90 -10.85 -12.13
C ILE A 453 -14.44 -11.11 -12.42
N ARG A 454 -13.57 -10.62 -11.54
CA ARG A 454 -12.13 -10.80 -11.63
C ARG A 454 -11.63 -11.52 -10.39
N GLY A 455 -10.56 -12.29 -10.59
CA GLY A 455 -9.78 -12.91 -9.54
C GLY A 455 -8.52 -12.09 -9.26
N PRO A 456 -7.60 -12.64 -8.46
CA PRO A 456 -6.32 -12.00 -8.15
C PRO A 456 -5.56 -11.54 -9.40
N VAL A 457 -4.84 -10.42 -9.27
CA VAL A 457 -4.03 -9.82 -10.36
C VAL A 457 -4.88 -9.35 -11.55
N SER A 458 -6.13 -8.96 -11.28
CA SER A 458 -7.10 -8.52 -12.29
C SER A 458 -7.41 -9.56 -13.38
N THR A 459 -7.13 -10.84 -13.16
CA THR A 459 -7.48 -11.93 -14.09
C THR A 459 -8.99 -12.02 -14.23
N GLN A 460 -9.51 -12.12 -15.44
CA GLN A 460 -10.95 -12.23 -15.61
C GLN A 460 -11.38 -13.66 -15.28
N VAL A 461 -12.32 -13.79 -14.35
CA VAL A 461 -12.86 -15.10 -13.92
C VAL A 461 -14.07 -15.46 -14.77
N GLY A 462 -14.90 -14.48 -15.11
CA GLY A 462 -16.07 -14.68 -15.94
C GLY A 462 -16.96 -13.45 -15.97
N PHE A 463 -18.18 -13.63 -16.45
CA PHE A 463 -19.23 -12.63 -16.45
C PHE A 463 -20.47 -13.18 -15.77
N LEU A 464 -21.09 -12.36 -14.91
CA LEU A 464 -22.35 -12.73 -14.31
C LEU A 464 -23.51 -12.56 -15.29
N THR A 465 -24.45 -13.50 -15.26
CA THR A 465 -25.77 -13.35 -15.84
C THR A 465 -26.52 -12.23 -15.10
N PRO A 466 -27.25 -11.35 -15.81
CA PRO A 466 -28.19 -10.44 -15.17
C PRO A 466 -29.20 -11.24 -14.32
N GLY A 467 -29.25 -10.93 -13.02
CA GLY A 467 -30.20 -11.54 -12.09
C GLY A 467 -31.60 -10.95 -12.27
N SER A 468 -32.60 -11.54 -11.61
CA SER A 468 -33.98 -11.04 -11.63
C SER A 468 -34.27 -9.98 -10.56
N GLY A 469 -33.32 -9.69 -9.67
CA GLY A 469 -33.51 -8.77 -8.54
C GLY A 469 -32.94 -7.37 -8.81
N THR A 470 -33.61 -6.32 -8.38
CA THR A 470 -33.17 -4.92 -8.59
C THR A 470 -31.95 -4.49 -7.76
N GLY A 471 -31.35 -5.42 -7.01
CA GLY A 471 -30.31 -5.13 -6.00
C GLY A 471 -30.79 -4.30 -4.80
N ALA A 472 -32.03 -3.82 -4.77
CA ALA A 472 -32.56 -2.91 -3.75
C ALA A 472 -32.45 -3.45 -2.31
N ASN A 473 -32.42 -4.77 -2.15
CA ASN A 473 -32.27 -5.46 -0.87
C ASN A 473 -30.83 -5.39 -0.31
N ILE A 474 -29.82 -5.00 -1.10
CA ILE A 474 -28.53 -4.59 -0.55
C ILE A 474 -28.73 -3.27 0.17
N TRP A 475 -28.70 -3.35 1.50
CA TRP A 475 -28.77 -2.17 2.35
C TRP A 475 -27.49 -1.35 2.28
N LEU A 476 -27.64 -0.06 2.01
CA LEU A 476 -26.56 0.92 2.04
C LEU A 476 -26.61 1.67 3.38
N SER A 477 -25.59 1.47 4.20
CA SER A 477 -25.45 2.13 5.50
C SER A 477 -25.13 3.61 5.37
N TRP A 478 -24.50 3.99 4.26
CA TRP A 478 -24.20 5.37 3.91
C TRP A 478 -24.64 5.61 2.46
N PRO A 479 -25.94 5.90 2.22
CA PRO A 479 -26.49 6.22 0.90
C PRO A 479 -26.07 7.62 0.45
N PHE A 480 -26.06 7.86 -0.86
CA PHE A 480 -25.77 9.18 -1.45
C PHE A 480 -27.02 10.09 -1.45
N GLY A 481 -26.79 11.42 -1.34
CA GLY A 481 -27.77 12.47 -1.66
C GLY A 481 -27.70 12.92 -3.14
N GLU A 482 -28.73 13.61 -3.64
CA GLU A 482 -28.99 13.90 -5.07
C GLU A 482 -27.94 14.76 -5.83
N GLU A 483 -26.85 15.23 -5.19
CA GLU A 483 -25.93 16.23 -5.77
C GLU A 483 -24.61 15.68 -6.35
N THR A 484 -24.46 14.37 -6.62
CA THR A 484 -23.20 13.82 -7.18
C THR A 484 -23.36 12.77 -8.29
N ASN A 485 -22.25 12.46 -8.96
CA ASN A 485 -22.13 11.57 -10.13
C ASN A 485 -22.35 10.05 -9.86
N TRP A 486 -22.75 9.60 -8.66
CA TRP A 486 -22.86 8.16 -8.34
C TRP A 486 -24.25 7.73 -7.83
N PRO A 487 -25.08 7.09 -8.67
CA PRO A 487 -26.37 6.56 -8.24
C PRO A 487 -26.23 5.43 -7.21
N ASN A 488 -27.13 5.37 -6.21
CA ASN A 488 -27.17 4.30 -5.21
C ASN A 488 -27.20 2.89 -5.83
N HIS A 489 -27.78 2.73 -7.02
CA HIS A 489 -27.74 1.49 -7.79
C HIS A 489 -26.30 1.03 -8.10
N MET A 490 -25.45 1.96 -8.54
CA MET A 490 -24.06 1.67 -8.92
C MET A 490 -23.20 1.31 -7.70
N MET A 491 -23.50 1.86 -6.52
CA MET A 491 -22.88 1.46 -5.25
C MET A 491 -23.21 0.00 -4.89
N ARG A 492 -24.49 -0.38 -4.97
CA ARG A 492 -24.94 -1.76 -4.70
C ARG A 492 -24.28 -2.76 -5.64
N LEU A 493 -24.17 -2.39 -6.92
CA LEU A 493 -23.49 -3.22 -7.91
C LEU A 493 -22.02 -3.45 -7.58
N LYS A 494 -21.31 -2.41 -7.13
CA LYS A 494 -19.91 -2.52 -6.68
C LYS A 494 -19.77 -3.45 -5.48
N LEU A 495 -20.61 -3.27 -4.46
CA LEU A 495 -20.61 -4.12 -3.27
C LEU A 495 -20.87 -5.58 -3.63
N TYR A 496 -21.84 -5.83 -4.50
CA TYR A 496 -22.14 -7.18 -4.99
C TYR A 496 -20.97 -7.79 -5.77
N ARG A 497 -20.37 -7.03 -6.70
CA ARG A 497 -19.20 -7.47 -7.47
C ARG A 497 -18.04 -7.85 -6.56
N LEU A 498 -17.77 -7.03 -5.55
CA LEU A 498 -16.75 -7.29 -4.55
C LEU A 498 -17.07 -8.57 -3.77
N ALA A 499 -18.32 -8.72 -3.31
CA ALA A 499 -18.74 -9.89 -2.54
C ALA A 499 -18.66 -11.20 -3.32
N VAL A 500 -19.11 -11.20 -4.58
CA VAL A 500 -18.99 -12.38 -5.45
C VAL A 500 -17.53 -12.71 -5.72
N ALA A 501 -16.69 -11.70 -5.99
CA ALA A 501 -15.26 -11.92 -6.22
C ALA A 501 -14.58 -12.54 -4.98
N THR A 502 -14.87 -12.02 -3.79
CA THR A 502 -14.38 -12.57 -2.52
C THR A 502 -14.87 -14.01 -2.30
N ALA A 503 -16.14 -14.32 -2.57
CA ALA A 503 -16.67 -15.67 -2.41
C ALA A 503 -16.04 -16.68 -3.37
N VAL A 504 -15.88 -16.29 -4.65
CA VAL A 504 -15.21 -17.13 -5.66
C VAL A 504 -13.77 -17.42 -5.27
N GLU A 505 -13.06 -16.40 -4.79
CA GLU A 505 -11.69 -16.53 -4.33
C GLU A 505 -11.58 -17.40 -3.07
N GLY A 506 -12.50 -17.26 -2.12
CA GLY A 506 -12.59 -18.13 -0.95
C GLY A 506 -12.80 -19.60 -1.32
N ILE A 507 -13.69 -19.88 -2.29
CA ILE A 507 -13.87 -21.24 -2.83
C ILE A 507 -12.58 -21.74 -3.48
N ARG A 508 -11.89 -20.91 -4.26
CA ARG A 508 -10.62 -21.25 -4.90
C ARG A 508 -9.53 -21.60 -3.88
N LYS A 509 -9.52 -20.92 -2.73
CA LYS A 509 -8.62 -21.19 -1.60
C LYS A 509 -9.09 -22.37 -0.74
N GLY A 510 -10.27 -22.95 -1.01
CA GLY A 510 -10.84 -24.05 -0.23
C GLY A 510 -11.34 -23.62 1.15
N GLU A 511 -11.68 -22.34 1.32
CA GLU A 511 -12.05 -21.77 2.59
C GLU A 511 -13.45 -22.23 3.05
N PRO A 512 -13.60 -22.87 4.22
CA PRO A 512 -14.86 -23.48 4.64
C PRO A 512 -16.05 -22.52 4.67
N ALA A 513 -15.82 -21.24 5.01
CA ALA A 513 -16.85 -20.22 5.09
C ALA A 513 -17.50 -19.90 3.73
N PHE A 514 -16.77 -20.09 2.63
CA PHE A 514 -17.26 -19.87 1.27
C PHE A 514 -17.57 -21.16 0.51
N CYS A 515 -17.16 -22.32 1.03
CA CYS A 515 -17.53 -23.64 0.51
C CYS A 515 -18.91 -24.13 1.00
N THR A 516 -19.87 -23.21 1.18
CA THR A 516 -21.23 -23.52 1.60
C THR A 516 -22.15 -23.76 0.40
N GLU A 517 -23.24 -24.50 0.57
CA GLU A 517 -24.22 -24.73 -0.49
C GLU A 517 -24.74 -23.41 -1.09
N PHE A 518 -24.95 -22.40 -0.26
CA PHE A 518 -25.35 -21.06 -0.68
C PHE A 518 -24.34 -20.43 -1.65
N CYS A 519 -23.07 -20.33 -1.26
CA CYS A 519 -22.02 -19.74 -2.09
C CYS A 519 -21.76 -20.55 -3.37
N ILE A 520 -21.79 -21.89 -3.28
CA ILE A 520 -21.65 -22.78 -4.44
C ILE A 520 -22.79 -22.57 -5.43
N ARG A 521 -24.04 -22.52 -4.97
CA ARG A 521 -25.20 -22.25 -5.84
C ARG A 521 -25.12 -20.86 -6.45
N LEU A 522 -24.73 -19.86 -5.68
CA LEU A 522 -24.55 -18.49 -6.19
C LEU A 522 -23.52 -18.47 -7.32
N VAL A 523 -22.34 -19.06 -7.11
CA VAL A 523 -21.25 -19.05 -8.09
C VAL A 523 -21.56 -19.92 -9.31
N THR A 524 -22.28 -21.04 -9.16
CA THR A 524 -22.58 -21.96 -10.27
C THR A 524 -23.79 -21.52 -11.11
N SER A 525 -24.74 -20.78 -10.54
CA SER A 525 -25.97 -20.35 -11.23
C SER A 525 -25.89 -18.96 -11.85
N GLN A 526 -24.99 -18.10 -11.36
CA GLN A 526 -24.95 -16.69 -11.74
C GLN A 526 -23.88 -16.34 -12.76
N PHE A 527 -23.12 -17.30 -13.30
CA PHE A 527 -22.13 -17.04 -14.34
C PHE A 527 -22.65 -17.48 -15.71
N ASP A 528 -22.80 -16.53 -16.63
CA ASP A 528 -23.17 -16.77 -18.03
C ASP A 528 -22.01 -17.39 -18.81
N CYS A 529 -20.80 -16.88 -18.57
CA CYS A 529 -19.58 -17.43 -19.12
C CYS A 529 -18.43 -17.34 -18.12
N TYR A 530 -17.61 -18.37 -18.10
CA TYR A 530 -16.48 -18.52 -17.20
C TYR A 530 -15.20 -18.79 -17.98
N ILE A 531 -14.07 -18.27 -17.48
CA ILE A 531 -12.76 -18.51 -18.08
C ILE A 531 -12.16 -19.75 -17.42
N MET A 532 -12.02 -20.82 -18.20
CA MET A 532 -11.74 -22.19 -17.72
C MET A 532 -10.52 -22.31 -16.79
N HIS A 533 -9.52 -21.44 -16.94
CA HIS A 533 -8.29 -21.47 -16.14
C HIS A 533 -8.31 -20.55 -14.91
N HIS A 534 -9.32 -19.70 -14.76
CA HIS A 534 -9.44 -18.74 -13.67
C HIS A 534 -10.65 -18.99 -12.77
N PHE A 535 -11.68 -19.66 -13.28
CA PHE A 535 -12.83 -20.08 -12.50
C PHE A 535 -12.50 -21.33 -11.66
N PRO A 536 -12.92 -21.43 -10.39
CA PRO A 536 -12.53 -22.49 -9.47
C PRO A 536 -13.28 -23.81 -9.71
N TYR A 537 -13.22 -24.34 -10.94
CA TYR A 537 -13.99 -25.52 -11.35
C TYR A 537 -13.59 -26.77 -10.59
N ARG A 538 -12.29 -26.99 -10.38
CA ARG A 538 -11.78 -28.19 -9.68
C ARG A 538 -12.18 -28.17 -8.21
N GLU A 539 -12.10 -27.01 -7.59
CA GLU A 539 -12.45 -26.79 -6.19
C GLU A 539 -13.95 -26.97 -6.01
N LEU A 540 -14.77 -26.38 -6.88
CA LEU A 540 -16.23 -26.59 -6.89
C LEU A 540 -16.59 -28.06 -7.06
N GLN A 541 -15.95 -28.78 -7.98
CA GLN A 541 -16.16 -30.23 -8.13
C GLN A 541 -15.86 -30.96 -6.83
N ASN A 542 -14.69 -30.72 -6.22
CA ASN A 542 -14.29 -31.38 -4.98
C ASN A 542 -15.26 -31.12 -3.82
N VAL A 543 -15.74 -29.88 -3.68
CA VAL A 543 -16.69 -29.51 -2.62
C VAL A 543 -18.06 -30.15 -2.87
N VAL A 544 -18.55 -30.15 -4.11
CA VAL A 544 -19.81 -30.81 -4.48
C VAL A 544 -19.70 -32.33 -4.27
N PHE A 545 -18.64 -32.99 -4.73
CA PHE A 545 -18.43 -34.42 -4.51
C PHE A 545 -18.29 -34.78 -3.03
N ALA A 546 -17.60 -33.96 -2.23
CA ALA A 546 -17.51 -34.15 -0.78
C ALA A 546 -18.89 -34.04 -0.09
N SER A 547 -19.73 -33.10 -0.53
CA SER A 547 -21.11 -32.95 -0.02
C SER A 547 -22.01 -34.14 -0.37
N PHE A 548 -21.86 -34.73 -1.55
CA PHE A 548 -22.55 -35.96 -1.97
C PHE A 548 -22.07 -37.19 -1.17
N LEU A 549 -20.77 -37.32 -0.93
CA LEU A 549 -20.21 -38.41 -0.12
C LEU A 549 -20.64 -38.32 1.34
N PHE A 550 -20.69 -37.13 1.93
CA PHE A 550 -21.21 -36.92 3.28
C PHE A 550 -22.71 -37.28 3.40
N TYR A 551 -23.52 -36.92 2.40
CA TYR A 551 -24.92 -37.35 2.34
C TYR A 551 -25.06 -38.87 2.23
N SER A 552 -24.22 -39.53 1.43
CA SER A 552 -24.21 -40.99 1.30
C SER A 552 -23.87 -41.67 2.64
N TYR A 553 -22.84 -41.17 3.35
CA TYR A 553 -22.42 -41.71 4.65
C TYR A 553 -23.43 -41.43 5.77
N ALA A 554 -24.06 -40.26 5.80
CA ALA A 554 -25.10 -39.93 6.78
C ALA A 554 -26.37 -40.76 6.59
N VAL A 555 -26.73 -41.08 5.34
CA VAL A 555 -27.86 -41.98 5.01
C VAL A 555 -27.54 -43.44 5.36
N GLU A 556 -26.28 -43.87 5.33
CA GLU A 556 -25.86 -45.19 5.82
C GLU A 556 -25.82 -45.26 7.36
N MET A 557 -25.40 -44.20 8.05
CA MET A 557 -25.41 -44.12 9.52
C MET A 557 -26.82 -44.04 10.12
N LEU A 558 -27.80 -43.51 9.39
CA LEU A 558 -29.22 -43.52 9.79
C LEU A 558 -29.94 -44.84 9.47
N LYS A 559 -29.25 -45.81 8.86
CA LYS A 559 -29.74 -47.17 8.57
C LYS A 559 -29.13 -48.26 9.47
N LEU A 560 -28.24 -47.87 10.39
CA LEU A 560 -27.76 -48.68 11.53
C LEU A 560 -28.51 -48.24 12.79
#